data_AF-A0A1N6Z8B8-F1
#
_entry.id   AF-A0A1N6Z8B8-F1
#
_cell.length_a   1.000
_cell.length_b   1.000
_cell.length_c   1.000
_cell.angle_alpha   90.00
_cell.angle_beta   90.00
_cell.angle_gamma   90.00
#
_symmetry.space_group_name_H-M   'P 1'
#
loop_
_entity.id
_entity.type
_entity.pdbx_description
1 polymer ?
#
loop_
_entity_poly.entity_id
_entity_poly.type
_entity_poly.pdbx_seq_one_letter_code
_entity_poly.pdbx_strand_id
1 'polypeptide(L)'
;MVLKSRTLAPFLALLLLLTSGCDKEKEEEMPIPESPVYNKEVAFKIFTETDYSETRWQDSKLNLTLRLRRISTTLPKDEIVLDTTFGWMPFQELPLRTAPLQLDQQLREIHKEQDRLVLDVTKTVSINGYETVFHYDQTLDHDKRQETVEVKL
;
A
#
# COMPACT_ATOMS: atom_id res chain seq x y z
N MET A 1 -33.28 -81.51 8.92
CA MET A 1 -33.99 -80.82 10.03
C MET A 1 -33.01 -80.76 11.20
N VAL A 2 -32.58 -79.66 11.80
CA VAL A 2 -33.05 -78.27 11.91
C VAL A 2 -31.82 -77.40 12.22
N LEU A 3 -31.72 -76.21 11.62
CA LEU A 3 -30.79 -75.13 11.97
C LEU A 3 -31.11 -74.55 13.35
N LYS A 4 -30.10 -74.11 14.12
CA LYS A 4 -30.16 -72.93 15.02
C LYS A 4 -28.73 -72.64 15.53
N SER A 5 -28.01 -71.67 14.95
CA SER A 5 -28.02 -70.25 15.29
C SER A 5 -27.63 -69.97 16.76
N ARG A 6 -26.39 -69.50 16.97
CA ARG A 6 -26.05 -68.24 17.67
C ARG A 6 -24.57 -68.20 18.08
N THR A 7 -23.72 -67.73 17.18
CA THR A 7 -22.38 -67.21 17.48
C THR A 7 -22.22 -65.90 16.71
N LEU A 8 -22.80 -64.83 17.23
CA LEU A 8 -22.72 -63.48 16.67
C LEU A 8 -22.73 -62.50 17.83
N ALA A 9 -21.61 -62.42 18.56
CA ALA A 9 -21.49 -61.48 19.66
C ALA A 9 -20.08 -60.92 19.97
N PRO A 10 -18.93 -61.43 19.49
CA PRO A 10 -17.66 -60.75 19.79
C PRO A 10 -17.19 -59.81 18.68
N PHE A 11 -17.70 -59.93 17.44
CA PHE A 11 -17.19 -59.12 16.32
C PHE A 11 -17.64 -57.66 16.32
N LEU A 12 -18.68 -57.30 17.08
CA LEU A 12 -19.19 -55.92 17.12
C LEU A 12 -18.37 -54.99 18.03
N ALA A 13 -17.65 -55.53 19.03
CA ALA A 13 -16.84 -54.73 19.94
C ALA A 13 -15.49 -54.31 19.30
N LEU A 14 -14.99 -55.10 18.34
CA LEU A 14 -13.74 -54.79 17.64
C LEU A 14 -13.93 -53.68 16.57
N LEU A 15 -15.16 -53.47 16.10
CA LEU A 15 -15.52 -52.42 15.15
C LEU A 15 -15.68 -51.04 15.79
N LEU A 16 -15.92 -50.97 17.11
CA LEU A 16 -16.04 -49.70 17.85
C LEU A 16 -14.69 -49.10 18.27
N LEU A 17 -13.59 -49.86 18.19
CA LEU A 17 -12.23 -49.35 18.41
C LEU A 17 -11.59 -48.78 17.14
N LEU A 18 -12.18 -49.02 15.97
CA LEU A 18 -11.74 -48.45 14.68
C LEU A 18 -12.38 -47.08 14.40
N THR A 19 -13.34 -46.63 15.22
CA THR A 19 -13.94 -45.29 15.14
C THR A 19 -13.31 -44.29 16.12
N SER A 20 -12.22 -44.66 16.80
CA SER A 20 -11.26 -43.68 17.30
C SER A 20 -10.56 -43.08 16.09
N GLY A 21 -11.33 -42.33 15.30
CA GLY A 21 -10.87 -41.57 14.17
C GLY A 21 -9.69 -40.77 14.67
N CYS A 22 -8.56 -41.04 14.05
CA CYS A 22 -7.41 -40.18 13.97
C CYS A 22 -7.91 -38.74 14.04
N ASP A 23 -7.79 -38.12 15.22
CA ASP A 23 -7.69 -36.68 15.31
C ASP A 23 -6.55 -36.39 14.34
N LYS A 24 -6.91 -35.98 13.13
CA LYS A 24 -5.97 -35.33 12.23
C LYS A 24 -5.50 -34.17 13.07
N GLU A 25 -4.31 -34.33 13.64
CA GLU A 25 -3.44 -33.24 14.00
C GLU A 25 -3.69 -32.21 12.89
N LYS A 26 -4.40 -31.14 13.25
CA LYS A 26 -4.33 -29.94 12.47
C LYS A 26 -2.86 -29.65 12.54
N GLU A 27 -2.13 -30.00 11.46
CA GLU A 27 -0.91 -29.32 11.13
C GLU A 27 -1.30 -27.86 11.26
N GLU A 28 -0.94 -27.26 12.40
CA GLU A 28 -0.78 -25.84 12.50
C GLU A 28 0.24 -25.56 11.42
N GLU A 29 -0.24 -25.21 10.22
CA GLU A 29 0.58 -24.61 9.18
C GLU A 29 1.27 -23.46 9.89
N MET A 30 2.53 -23.68 10.28
CA MET A 30 3.36 -22.62 10.81
C MET A 30 3.31 -21.53 9.74
N PRO A 31 2.88 -20.30 10.06
CA PRO A 31 2.73 -19.27 9.06
C PRO A 31 4.08 -19.13 8.36
N ILE A 32 4.10 -19.42 7.05
CA ILE A 32 5.30 -19.26 6.24
C ILE A 32 5.72 -17.80 6.41
N PRO A 33 6.94 -17.51 6.89
CA PRO A 33 7.37 -16.15 7.11
C PRO A 33 7.25 -15.40 5.78
N GLU A 34 6.58 -14.25 5.80
CA GLU A 34 6.49 -13.41 4.61
C GLU A 34 7.89 -13.13 4.09
N SER A 35 8.06 -13.25 2.77
CA SER A 35 9.33 -12.89 2.12
C SER A 35 9.74 -11.49 2.57
N PRO A 36 10.99 -11.29 3.02
CA PRO A 36 11.48 -9.97 3.41
C PRO A 36 11.58 -9.01 2.22
N VAL A 37 11.48 -9.54 0.99
CA VAL A 37 11.50 -8.79 -0.27
C VAL A 37 10.14 -8.89 -0.96
N TYR A 38 9.60 -7.75 -1.38
CA TYR A 38 8.30 -7.68 -2.05
C TYR A 38 8.23 -6.52 -3.07
N ASN A 39 7.19 -6.54 -3.90
CA ASN A 39 6.85 -5.43 -4.80
C ASN A 39 5.75 -4.58 -4.16
N LYS A 40 5.86 -3.26 -4.27
CA LYS A 40 4.89 -2.30 -3.72
C LYS A 40 4.28 -1.45 -4.84
N GLU A 41 2.97 -1.27 -4.79
CA GLU A 41 2.26 -0.34 -5.68
C GLU A 41 1.84 0.90 -4.89
N VAL A 42 2.14 2.08 -5.44
CA VAL A 42 1.80 3.37 -4.84
C VAL A 42 0.99 4.17 -5.84
N ALA A 43 -0.21 4.58 -5.45
CA ALA A 43 -1.06 5.48 -6.22
C ALA A 43 -1.10 6.85 -5.56
N PHE A 44 -0.55 7.87 -6.21
CA PHE A 44 -0.64 9.25 -5.74
C PHE A 44 -1.92 9.88 -6.28
N LYS A 45 -2.78 10.36 -5.38
CA LYS A 45 -3.98 11.13 -5.73
C LYS A 45 -3.76 12.59 -5.38
N ILE A 46 -3.56 13.40 -6.41
CA ILE A 46 -3.23 14.82 -6.29
C ILE A 46 -4.51 15.63 -6.49
N PHE A 47 -4.88 16.43 -5.50
CA PHE A 47 -6.10 17.25 -5.57
C PHE A 47 -6.08 18.44 -4.61
N THR A 48 -6.98 19.39 -4.85
CA THR A 48 -7.39 20.40 -3.87
C THR A 48 -8.83 20.19 -3.42
N GLU A 49 -9.14 20.64 -2.21
CA GLU A 49 -10.52 20.69 -1.68
C GLU A 49 -11.20 22.04 -1.99
N THR A 50 -10.43 23.06 -2.39
CA THR A 50 -10.95 24.40 -2.65
C THR A 50 -11.24 24.59 -4.12
N ASP A 51 -12.43 25.09 -4.44
CA ASP A 51 -12.74 25.57 -5.78
C ASP A 51 -12.16 26.98 -5.96
N TYR A 52 -11.19 27.10 -6.88
CA TYR A 52 -10.53 28.35 -7.20
C TYR A 52 -11.10 29.04 -8.45
N SER A 53 -12.32 28.70 -8.88
CA SER A 53 -12.95 29.28 -10.07
C SER A 53 -13.10 30.81 -10.02
N GLU A 54 -13.14 31.42 -8.84
CA GLU A 54 -13.32 32.86 -8.66
C GLU A 54 -12.19 33.70 -9.30
N THR A 55 -12.55 34.86 -9.87
CA THR A 55 -11.63 35.76 -10.58
C THR A 55 -10.44 36.23 -9.74
N ARG A 56 -10.58 36.31 -8.41
CA ARG A 56 -9.46 36.70 -7.53
C ARG A 56 -8.24 35.76 -7.61
N TRP A 57 -8.42 34.55 -8.14
CA TRP A 57 -7.37 33.55 -8.28
C TRP A 57 -6.76 33.49 -9.70
N GLN A 58 -7.21 34.33 -10.64
CA GLN A 58 -6.81 34.26 -12.06
C GLN A 58 -5.28 34.35 -12.27
N ASP A 59 -4.58 35.07 -11.41
CA ASP A 59 -3.12 35.28 -11.48
C ASP A 59 -2.36 34.39 -10.48
N SER A 60 -3.05 33.44 -9.84
CA SER A 60 -2.48 32.51 -8.87
C SER A 60 -2.13 31.18 -9.51
N LYS A 61 -0.97 30.62 -9.15
CA LYS A 61 -0.44 29.38 -9.73
C LYS A 61 0.35 28.57 -8.71
N LEU A 62 0.43 27.26 -8.96
CA LEU A 62 1.09 26.28 -8.10
C LEU A 62 2.07 25.45 -8.92
N ASN A 63 3.26 25.21 -8.37
CA ASN A 63 4.21 24.21 -8.87
C ASN A 63 4.32 23.09 -7.83
N LEU A 64 4.25 21.83 -8.27
CA LEU A 64 4.33 20.66 -7.39
C LEU A 64 5.48 19.77 -7.84
N THR A 65 6.38 19.46 -6.92
CA THR A 65 7.39 18.42 -7.10
C THR A 65 7.11 17.28 -6.11
N LEU A 66 7.07 16.06 -6.63
CA LEU A 66 7.00 14.81 -5.88
C LEU A 66 8.29 14.04 -6.10
N ARG A 67 8.96 13.65 -5.01
CA ARG A 67 10.14 12.80 -5.06
C ARG A 67 9.96 11.62 -4.13
N LEU A 68 9.88 10.41 -4.67
CA LEU A 68 9.91 9.19 -3.87
C LEU A 68 11.33 8.65 -3.82
N ARG A 69 11.85 8.49 -2.61
CA ARG A 69 13.17 7.96 -2.33
C ARG A 69 13.08 6.61 -1.65
N ARG A 70 13.98 5.72 -2.04
CA ARG A 70 14.30 4.46 -1.37
C ARG A 70 15.65 4.64 -0.69
N ILE A 71 15.62 4.67 0.63
CA ILE A 71 16.80 4.87 1.48
C ILE A 71 17.15 3.53 2.10
N SER A 72 18.31 2.99 1.76
CA SER A 72 18.80 1.77 2.41
C SER A 72 19.32 2.08 3.82
N THR A 73 18.94 1.25 4.79
CA THR A 73 19.34 1.37 6.19
C THR A 73 20.64 0.62 6.50
N THR A 74 21.06 -0.31 5.63
CA THR A 74 22.25 -1.16 5.80
C THR A 74 23.49 -0.61 5.11
N LEU A 75 23.33 0.05 3.97
CA LEU A 75 24.38 0.78 3.25
C LEU A 75 23.82 2.16 2.89
N PRO A 76 24.55 3.27 3.07
CA PRO A 76 24.05 4.60 2.77
C PRO A 76 23.90 4.78 1.25
N LYS A 77 22.80 4.28 0.71
CA LYS A 77 22.37 4.43 -0.68
C LYS A 77 20.98 5.06 -0.64
N ASP A 78 20.89 6.26 -1.22
CA ASP A 78 19.62 6.94 -1.51
C ASP A 78 19.35 6.79 -3.00
N GLU A 79 18.23 6.17 -3.34
CA GLU A 79 17.79 5.93 -4.71
C GLU A 79 16.47 6.65 -4.95
N ILE A 80 16.46 7.54 -5.93
CA ILE A 80 15.23 8.22 -6.35
C ILE A 80 14.47 7.29 -7.29
N VAL A 81 13.32 6.81 -6.84
CA VAL A 81 12.45 5.88 -7.58
C VAL A 81 11.30 6.60 -8.30
N LEU A 82 11.04 7.85 -7.94
CA LEU A 82 10.16 8.78 -8.65
C LEU A 82 10.70 10.19 -8.48
N ASP A 83 10.83 10.94 -9.57
CA ASP A 83 11.01 12.40 -9.55
C ASP A 83 10.07 12.99 -10.60
N THR A 84 9.04 13.68 -10.15
CA THR A 84 8.02 14.26 -11.03
C THR A 84 7.71 15.67 -10.61
N THR A 85 7.74 16.59 -11.57
CA THR A 85 7.34 17.97 -11.38
C THR A 85 6.15 18.29 -12.28
N PHE A 86 5.05 18.67 -11.65
CA PHE A 86 3.96 19.35 -12.32
C PHE A 86 4.33 20.83 -12.35
N GLY A 87 4.56 21.34 -13.56
CA GLY A 87 4.92 22.74 -13.79
C GLY A 87 3.89 23.70 -13.22
N TRP A 88 4.07 25.00 -13.47
CA TRP A 88 3.13 26.00 -12.97
C TRP A 88 1.70 25.78 -13.49
N MET A 89 0.84 25.25 -12.63
CA MET A 89 -0.58 25.03 -12.86
C MET A 89 -1.37 26.25 -12.35
N PRO A 90 -2.23 26.88 -13.17
CA PRO A 90 -3.17 27.89 -12.70
C PRO A 90 -4.08 27.32 -11.60
N PHE A 91 -4.39 28.13 -10.58
CA PHE A 91 -5.28 27.71 -9.48
C PHE A 91 -6.64 27.21 -10.00
N GLN A 92 -7.17 27.87 -11.03
CA GLN A 92 -8.45 27.54 -11.69
C GLN A 92 -8.45 26.17 -12.39
N GLU A 93 -7.28 25.59 -12.66
CA GLU A 93 -7.12 24.30 -13.34
C GLU A 93 -6.70 23.18 -12.39
N LEU A 94 -6.57 23.46 -11.08
CA LEU A 94 -6.15 22.45 -10.12
C LEU A 94 -7.20 21.33 -10.02
N PRO A 95 -6.77 20.06 -9.98
CA PRO A 95 -7.68 18.94 -9.89
C PRO A 95 -8.46 18.98 -8.57
N LEU A 96 -9.78 18.96 -8.65
CA LEU A 96 -10.66 18.85 -7.48
C LEU A 96 -10.66 17.42 -6.94
N ARG A 97 -10.97 17.25 -5.66
CA ARG A 97 -11.07 15.92 -5.02
C ARG A 97 -11.99 14.93 -5.74
N THR A 98 -13.03 15.42 -6.43
CA THR A 98 -13.97 14.59 -7.21
C THR A 98 -13.36 14.05 -8.50
N ALA A 99 -12.29 14.67 -9.00
CA ALA A 99 -11.56 14.28 -10.20
C ALA A 99 -10.05 14.48 -9.98
N PRO A 100 -9.43 13.69 -9.09
CA PRO A 100 -8.03 13.85 -8.74
C PRO A 100 -7.13 13.45 -9.91
N LEU A 101 -5.97 14.09 -10.00
CA LEU A 101 -4.91 13.62 -10.88
C LEU A 101 -4.25 12.40 -10.23
N GLN A 102 -4.23 11.28 -10.94
CA GLN A 102 -3.66 10.03 -10.44
C GLN A 102 -2.31 9.72 -11.12
N LEU A 103 -1.32 9.37 -10.31
CA LEU A 103 -0.01 8.88 -10.74
C LEU A 103 0.26 7.55 -10.06
N ASP A 104 0.44 6.48 -10.84
CA ASP A 104 0.69 5.14 -10.32
C ASP A 104 2.17 4.76 -10.48
N GLN A 105 2.76 4.23 -9.42
CA GLN A 105 4.16 3.80 -9.37
C GLN A 105 4.27 2.37 -8.86
N GLN A 106 4.97 1.52 -9.61
CA GLN A 106 5.35 0.18 -9.16
C GLN A 106 6.80 0.16 -8.72
N LEU A 107 7.03 -0.23 -7.47
CA LEU A 107 8.33 -0.40 -6.86
C LEU A 107 8.66 -1.89 -6.76
N ARG A 108 9.85 -2.27 -7.20
CA ARG A 108 10.30 -3.65 -7.22
C ARG A 108 11.36 -3.90 -6.16
N GLU A 109 11.40 -5.13 -5.66
CA GLU A 109 12.47 -5.62 -4.80
C GLU A 109 12.70 -4.77 -3.54
N ILE A 110 11.61 -4.36 -2.89
CA ILE A 110 11.66 -3.61 -1.63
C ILE A 110 11.92 -4.58 -0.48
N HIS A 111 12.99 -4.32 0.27
CA HIS A 111 13.37 -5.03 1.47
C HIS A 111 12.66 -4.41 2.69
N LYS A 112 11.79 -5.18 3.34
CA LYS A 112 10.98 -4.75 4.50
C LYS A 112 11.80 -4.17 5.66
N GLU A 113 12.96 -4.74 5.93
CA GLU A 113 13.81 -4.36 7.08
C GLU A 113 14.97 -3.43 6.70
N GLN A 114 15.29 -3.35 5.40
CA GLN A 114 16.50 -2.69 4.91
C GLN A 114 16.23 -1.46 4.07
N ASP A 115 15.00 -1.27 3.62
CA ASP A 115 14.60 -0.07 2.89
C ASP A 115 13.67 0.78 3.75
N ARG A 116 13.81 2.09 3.60
CA ARG A 116 12.82 3.08 4.00
C ARG A 116 12.35 3.82 2.77
N LEU A 117 11.05 3.84 2.53
CA LEU A 117 10.45 4.61 1.45
C LEU A 117 9.98 5.97 1.97
N VAL A 118 10.49 7.06 1.40
CA VAL A 118 10.19 8.44 1.82
C VAL A 118 9.73 9.24 0.62
N LEU A 119 8.51 9.76 0.66
CA LEU A 119 7.98 10.72 -0.28
C LEU A 119 8.28 12.13 0.21
N ASP A 120 9.04 12.90 -0.56
CA ASP A 120 9.16 14.33 -0.39
C ASP A 120 8.14 15.03 -1.30
N VAL A 121 7.41 15.99 -0.74
CA VAL A 121 6.47 16.83 -1.47
C VAL A 121 6.88 18.28 -1.29
N THR A 122 7.10 18.95 -2.41
CA THR A 122 7.40 20.39 -2.44
C THR A 122 6.35 21.09 -3.26
N LYS A 123 5.70 22.08 -2.67
CA LYS A 123 4.70 22.93 -3.30
C LYS A 123 5.17 24.38 -3.28
N THR A 124 5.29 25.00 -4.45
CA THR A 124 5.50 26.44 -4.55
C THR A 124 4.21 27.09 -5.00
N VAL A 125 3.67 27.98 -4.16
CA VAL A 125 2.45 28.75 -4.46
C VAL A 125 2.86 30.17 -4.81
N SER A 126 2.36 30.69 -5.93
CA SER A 126 2.51 32.09 -6.33
C SER A 126 1.13 32.76 -6.31
N ILE A 127 0.98 33.79 -5.49
CA ILE A 127 -0.23 34.62 -5.43
C ILE A 127 0.21 36.08 -5.60
N ASN A 128 -0.31 36.75 -6.64
CA ASN A 128 0.03 38.15 -6.96
C ASN A 128 1.54 38.40 -7.08
N GLY A 129 2.30 37.41 -7.58
CA GLY A 129 3.75 37.49 -7.75
C GLY A 129 4.58 37.19 -6.49
N TYR A 130 3.95 36.95 -5.34
CA TYR A 130 4.63 36.49 -4.13
C TYR A 130 4.65 34.97 -4.07
N GLU A 131 5.85 34.41 -3.95
CA GLU A 131 6.05 32.96 -3.90
C GLU A 131 6.26 32.47 -2.46
N THR A 132 5.56 31.40 -2.10
CA THR A 132 5.73 30.68 -0.83
C THR A 132 5.98 29.22 -1.12
N VAL A 133 7.04 28.67 -0.51
CA VAL A 133 7.42 27.27 -0.64
C VAL A 133 6.97 26.50 0.60
N PHE A 134 6.27 25.40 0.38
CA PHE A 134 5.89 24.43 1.39
C PHE A 134 6.61 23.12 1.10
N HIS A 135 7.15 22.49 2.14
CA HIS A 135 7.82 21.22 2.04
C HIS A 135 7.37 20.31 3.18
N TYR A 136 7.08 19.06 2.85
CA TYR A 136 6.87 18.00 3.85
C TYR A 136 7.37 16.67 3.31
N ASP A 137 7.71 15.77 4.23
CA ASP A 137 8.06 14.40 3.94
C ASP A 137 7.05 13.43 4.57
N GLN A 138 6.87 12.28 3.93
CA GLN A 138 6.04 11.19 4.43
C GLN A 138 6.77 9.87 4.24
N THR A 139 6.93 9.11 5.32
CA THR A 139 7.40 7.72 5.22
C THR A 139 6.24 6.81 4.83
N LEU A 140 6.43 5.99 3.80
CA LEU A 140 5.42 5.04 3.36
C LEU A 140 5.44 3.77 4.22
N ASP A 141 4.28 3.13 4.34
CA ASP A 141 4.09 1.98 5.22
C ASP A 141 4.61 0.70 4.55
N HIS A 142 5.57 0.03 5.17
CA HIS A 142 6.15 -1.20 4.63
C HIS A 142 5.24 -2.44 4.80
N ASP A 143 4.21 -2.37 5.64
CA ASP A 143 3.25 -3.48 5.80
C ASP A 143 2.16 -3.45 4.72
N LYS A 144 2.08 -2.36 3.94
CA LYS A 144 1.12 -2.21 2.84
C LYS A 144 1.77 -2.47 1.50
N ARG A 145 1.41 -3.59 0.85
CA ARG A 145 1.83 -3.87 -0.54
C ARG A 145 1.20 -2.93 -1.57
N GLN A 146 0.04 -2.38 -1.26
CA GLN A 146 -0.64 -1.36 -2.06
C GLN A 146 -0.98 -0.18 -1.16
N GLU A 147 -0.64 1.02 -1.58
CA GLU A 147 -0.89 2.23 -0.82
C GLU A 147 -1.37 3.37 -1.71
N THR A 148 -2.43 4.05 -1.30
CA THR A 148 -2.86 5.31 -1.92
C THR A 148 -2.38 6.46 -1.05
N VAL A 149 -1.63 7.39 -1.65
CA VAL A 149 -1.15 8.60 -0.98
C VAL A 149 -1.94 9.79 -1.50
N GLU A 150 -2.66 10.47 -0.62
CA GLU A 150 -3.35 11.72 -0.95
C GLU A 150 -2.38 12.91 -0.86
N VAL A 151 -2.17 13.60 -1.97
CA VAL A 151 -1.34 14.80 -2.06
C VAL A 151 -2.27 16.00 -2.17
N LYS A 152 -2.45 16.71 -1.05
CA LYS A 152 -3.32 17.90 -0.98
C LYS A 152 -2.57 19.15 -1.43
N LEU A 153 -3.16 19.85 -2.40
CA LEU A 153 -2.66 21.10 -2.98
C LEU A 153 -3.11 22.35 -2.22
#